data_AF-A0A5J4V527-F1
#
_entry.id   AF-A0A5J4V527-F1
#
_cell.length_a   1.000
_cell.length_b   1.000
_cell.length_c   1.000
_cell.angle_alpha   90.00
_cell.angle_beta   90.00
_cell.angle_gamma   90.00
#
_symmetry.space_group_name_H-M   'P 1'
#
loop_
_entity.id
_entity.type
_entity.pdbx_description
1 polymer ?
#
loop_
_entity_poly.entity_id
_entity_poly.type
_entity_poly.pdbx_seq_one_letter_code
_entity_poly.pdbx_strand_id
1 'polypeptide(L)'
;MYISDVEALTEFRYSNICHKQVFRIGDTNLQQSIRNHMKKCQKNGWKIMKKVILEKYAKPFVPHILSNKTYNYLLANNLTHLFKPTRYYITYDIETLEKKVNEKFGDSSQVTATLIPYTIASTVKLSSGIHSCYYDIRTEDFLDKRLKQVFEEAKQVKKDNKYIDETIPQYYEVPVIRFNSAKFDASILFKNLKSKDWTISKYLGQNTIAKQIIVKHQSSSIQLRFVDFKIYSMQHKLKDAEKYFGNGQYKKGRFPHEFINTNNYMNQLNKCEPFPIEAFDNKLRNKKLSEVKYKEYLVEAAKHKSRWDYLKHYNILDTRVLTEPIDYLIELMFKYKVDMLGNISMSQCSNAIKYSMANNGFNINGDQNCESTDKSIEITQNYWRAKVHSYIEQNSKKGRDSSNNVTIDDQDYFKEKFKNQRCHMCNVRFTWKIRPTLDRIDNSKDHQKDNVIPCCLYCNVCKANRDERQMKLKVQLKKYALFKQLPMTLTSDEGFQLLRKGIIGGISNVMHRYNIAGETRINHFEFDQENKCVHSIDSDNVITHVVQLDFHSQYPSVMSGESNALNPYTNHIIYMPAQLIEKIADQDRCKALIYDTNRFSNDPLVVDKMLIFVAEIKGHVDEKCLNEVIY
;
A
#
# COMPACT_ATOMS: atom_id res chain seq x y z
N MET A 1 26.77 -12.89 -11.16
CA MET A 1 26.37 -12.16 -12.38
C MET A 1 27.10 -10.82 -12.36
N TYR A 2 28.20 -10.71 -13.11
CA TYR A 2 28.89 -9.44 -13.30
C TYR A 2 28.00 -8.55 -14.17
N ILE A 3 27.54 -7.44 -13.61
CA ILE A 3 26.89 -6.38 -14.40
C ILE A 3 28.01 -5.38 -14.68
N SER A 4 28.67 -5.53 -15.84
CA SER A 4 29.75 -4.66 -16.28
C SER A 4 29.28 -3.23 -16.55
N ASP A 5 28.00 -3.08 -16.87
CA ASP A 5 27.35 -1.79 -17.10
C ASP A 5 25.98 -1.76 -16.41
N VAL A 6 25.98 -1.29 -15.16
CA VAL A 6 24.77 -1.14 -14.35
C VAL A 6 23.83 -0.11 -14.97
N GLU A 7 24.36 0.90 -15.65
CA GLU A 7 23.58 1.95 -16.32
C GLU A 7 22.85 1.39 -17.54
N ALA A 8 23.51 0.59 -18.39
CA ALA A 8 22.89 -0.07 -19.53
C ALA A 8 21.88 -1.15 -19.13
N LEU A 9 22.13 -1.88 -18.03
CA LEU A 9 21.18 -2.88 -17.56
C LEU A 9 19.90 -2.24 -17.02
N THR A 10 20.06 -1.17 -16.25
CA THR A 10 18.96 -0.54 -15.51
C THR A 10 18.29 0.61 -16.28
N GLU A 11 18.89 1.14 -17.35
CA GLU A 11 18.50 2.40 -18.03
C GLU A 11 18.54 3.63 -17.11
N PHE A 12 19.27 3.51 -16.00
CA PHE A 12 19.28 4.48 -14.93
C PHE A 12 20.72 4.84 -14.53
N ARG A 13 20.99 6.14 -14.48
CA ARG A 13 22.23 6.72 -13.94
C ARG A 13 22.05 7.06 -12.47
N TYR A 14 22.93 6.55 -11.64
CA TYR A 14 22.98 6.92 -10.22
C TYR A 14 23.77 8.22 -10.06
N SER A 15 23.37 9.06 -9.11
CA SER A 15 24.18 10.21 -8.74
C SER A 15 25.52 9.76 -8.17
N ASN A 16 26.62 10.17 -8.80
CA ASN A 16 27.98 9.84 -8.36
C ASN A 16 28.38 10.51 -7.03
N ILE A 17 27.53 11.37 -6.46
CA ILE A 17 27.80 12.11 -5.22
C ILE A 17 27.06 11.50 -4.05
N CYS A 18 25.76 11.26 -4.19
CA CYS A 18 24.94 10.75 -3.09
C CYS A 18 24.65 9.24 -3.19
N HIS A 19 24.93 8.62 -4.35
CA HIS A 19 24.67 7.22 -4.69
C HIS A 19 23.24 6.73 -4.41
N LYS A 20 22.28 7.65 -4.25
CA LYS A 20 20.91 7.39 -3.78
C LYS A 20 19.83 8.00 -4.69
N GLN A 21 20.15 9.03 -5.46
CA GLN A 21 19.28 9.57 -6.49
C GLN A 21 19.54 8.89 -7.82
N VAL A 22 18.48 8.54 -8.53
CA VAL A 22 18.52 7.83 -9.79
C VAL A 22 17.87 8.68 -10.88
N PHE A 23 18.46 8.70 -12.07
CA PHE A 23 17.97 9.43 -13.24
C PHE A 23 17.84 8.50 -14.42
N ARG A 24 16.75 8.60 -15.18
CA ARG A 24 16.56 7.78 -16.37
C ARG A 24 17.41 8.30 -17.52
N ILE A 25 18.17 7.44 -18.18
CA ILE A 25 19.12 7.84 -19.23
C ILE A 25 18.38 8.40 -20.47
N GLY A 26 17.17 7.93 -20.74
CA GLY A 26 16.31 8.42 -21.83
C GLY A 26 15.50 9.68 -21.54
N ASP A 27 15.70 10.36 -20.40
CA ASP A 27 15.00 11.62 -20.09
C ASP A 27 15.62 12.79 -20.87
N THR A 28 14.83 13.49 -21.69
CA THR A 28 15.27 14.68 -22.43
C THR A 28 15.81 15.79 -21.52
N ASN A 29 15.39 15.81 -20.25
CA ASN A 29 15.84 16.78 -19.24
C ASN A 29 16.94 16.25 -18.32
N LEU A 30 17.54 15.09 -18.60
CA LEU A 30 18.51 14.42 -17.74
C LEU A 30 19.62 15.35 -17.23
N GLN A 31 20.24 16.10 -18.14
CA GLN A 31 21.34 17.02 -17.81
C GLN A 31 20.90 18.16 -16.89
N GLN A 32 19.67 18.66 -17.06
CA GLN A 32 19.12 19.70 -16.19
C GLN A 32 18.74 19.15 -14.82
N SER A 33 18.12 17.96 -14.79
CA SER A 33 17.74 17.25 -13.57
C SER A 33 18.94 16.89 -12.71
N ILE A 34 20.04 16.41 -13.32
CA ILE A 34 21.31 16.14 -12.63
C ILE A 34 21.89 17.44 -12.07
N ARG A 35 21.99 18.51 -12.86
CA ARG A 35 22.51 19.80 -12.39
C ARG A 35 21.69 20.39 -11.24
N ASN A 36 20.36 20.34 -11.33
CA ASN A 36 19.46 20.80 -10.27
C ASN A 36 19.63 19.98 -8.99
N HIS A 37 19.78 18.66 -9.11
CA HIS A 37 20.06 17.77 -7.98
C HIS A 37 21.44 18.07 -7.36
N MET A 38 22.49 18.25 -8.17
CA MET A 38 23.84 18.55 -7.68
C MET A 38 23.87 19.87 -6.88
N LYS A 39 23.27 20.94 -7.41
CA LYS A 39 23.11 22.22 -6.68
C LYS A 39 22.38 22.05 -5.35
N LYS A 40 21.36 21.18 -5.32
CA LYS A 40 20.57 20.91 -4.11
C LYS A 40 21.35 20.06 -3.08
N CYS A 41 22.15 19.11 -3.53
CA CYS A 41 23.03 18.30 -2.67
C CYS A 41 24.15 19.14 -2.06
N GLN A 42 24.78 20.02 -2.84
CA GLN A 42 25.79 20.96 -2.34
C GLN A 42 25.23 21.87 -1.23
N LYS A 43 24.04 22.45 -1.44
CA LYS A 43 23.38 23.30 -0.43
C LYS A 43 23.03 22.56 0.87
N ASN A 44 22.89 21.24 0.84
CA ASN A 44 22.53 20.44 2.01
C ASN A 44 23.73 19.70 2.62
N GLY A 45 24.97 20.18 2.36
CA GLY A 45 26.18 19.56 2.89
C GLY A 45 26.35 18.10 2.46
N TRP A 46 26.00 17.80 1.21
CA TRP A 46 26.07 16.45 0.61
C TRP A 46 25.10 15.43 1.23
N LYS A 47 24.18 15.86 2.11
CA LYS A 47 23.13 15.02 2.69
C LYS A 47 21.82 15.15 1.92
N ILE A 48 21.14 14.01 1.72
CA ILE A 48 19.78 14.02 1.18
C ILE A 48 18.82 14.40 2.30
N MET A 49 18.27 15.61 2.23
CA MET A 49 17.09 15.96 2.99
C MET A 49 15.87 15.34 2.32
N LYS A 50 15.33 14.25 2.89
CA LYS A 50 13.99 13.78 2.54
C LYS A 50 12.98 14.81 3.05
N LYS A 51 12.59 15.75 2.19
CA LYS A 51 11.52 16.69 2.51
C LYS A 51 10.18 15.97 2.38
N VAL A 52 9.36 16.07 3.40
CA VAL A 52 7.98 15.57 3.34
C VAL A 52 7.19 16.50 2.43
N ILE A 53 6.43 15.91 1.52
CA ILE A 53 5.51 16.65 0.67
C ILE A 53 4.14 16.53 1.33
N LEU A 54 3.71 17.62 1.95
CA LEU A 54 2.39 17.71 2.54
C LEU A 54 1.40 18.32 1.57
N GLU A 55 0.14 17.95 1.77
CA GLU A 55 -0.95 18.53 1.01
C GLU A 55 -1.13 19.99 1.42
N LYS A 56 -1.43 20.86 0.45
CA LYS A 56 -1.72 22.27 0.72
C LYS A 56 -2.98 22.45 1.58
N TYR A 57 -3.88 21.47 1.52
CA TYR A 57 -5.15 21.45 2.25
C TYR A 57 -5.40 20.06 2.82
N ALA A 58 -5.98 20.01 4.01
CA ALA A 58 -6.37 18.76 4.63
C ALA A 58 -7.42 18.07 3.74
N LYS A 59 -7.18 16.80 3.42
CA LYS A 59 -8.06 15.95 2.63
C LYS A 59 -8.54 14.79 3.49
N PRO A 60 -9.80 14.35 3.34
CA PRO A 60 -10.29 13.16 4.01
C PRO A 60 -9.41 11.95 3.70
N PHE A 61 -9.01 11.21 4.72
CA PHE A 61 -8.28 9.96 4.55
C PHE A 61 -9.27 8.81 4.41
N VAL A 62 -9.71 8.55 3.18
CA VAL A 62 -10.77 7.58 2.88
C VAL A 62 -10.28 6.56 1.83
N PRO A 63 -9.34 5.67 2.19
CA PRO A 63 -8.63 4.82 1.23
C PRO A 63 -9.54 3.84 0.48
N HIS A 64 -10.58 3.30 1.11
CA HIS A 64 -11.51 2.37 0.44
C HIS A 64 -12.25 3.00 -0.75
N ILE A 65 -12.48 4.33 -0.73
CA ILE A 65 -13.03 5.07 -1.86
C ILE A 65 -11.92 5.62 -2.75
N LEU A 66 -11.01 6.40 -2.19
CA LEU A 66 -10.09 7.22 -2.99
C LEU A 66 -8.93 6.43 -3.61
N SER A 67 -8.55 5.28 -3.04
CA SER A 67 -7.46 4.45 -3.57
C SER A 67 -7.90 3.54 -4.72
N ASN A 68 -9.20 3.28 -4.88
CA ASN A 68 -9.74 2.49 -6.00
C ASN A 68 -10.46 3.42 -7.00
N LYS A 69 -9.84 3.66 -8.16
CA LYS A 69 -10.39 4.55 -9.20
C LYS A 69 -11.75 4.08 -9.72
N THR A 70 -11.96 2.78 -9.85
CA THR A 70 -13.23 2.18 -10.30
C THR A 70 -14.31 2.46 -9.27
N TYR A 71 -14.07 2.14 -8.00
CA TYR A 71 -15.07 2.35 -6.95
C TYR A 71 -15.38 3.83 -6.73
N ASN A 72 -14.36 4.70 -6.77
CA ASN A 72 -14.50 6.16 -6.73
C ASN A 72 -15.43 6.67 -7.85
N TYR A 73 -15.20 6.22 -9.09
CA TYR A 73 -16.04 6.58 -10.23
C TYR A 73 -17.47 6.07 -10.06
N LEU A 74 -17.65 4.81 -9.69
CA LEU A 74 -18.98 4.22 -9.51
C LEU A 74 -19.77 4.93 -8.41
N LEU A 75 -19.13 5.25 -7.28
CA LEU A 75 -19.76 6.00 -6.20
C LEU A 75 -20.16 7.41 -6.61
N ALA A 76 -19.30 8.11 -7.35
CA ALA A 76 -19.63 9.45 -7.88
C ALA A 76 -20.84 9.42 -8.82
N ASN A 77 -21.07 8.31 -9.52
CA ASN A 77 -22.14 8.15 -10.50
C ASN A 77 -23.38 7.40 -9.97
N ASN A 78 -23.45 7.07 -8.68
CA ASN A 78 -24.51 6.22 -8.09
C ASN A 78 -24.61 4.82 -8.72
N LEU A 79 -23.49 4.26 -9.18
CA LEU A 79 -23.37 2.96 -9.86
C LEU A 79 -22.64 1.90 -9.00
N THR A 80 -22.61 2.06 -7.67
CA THR A 80 -21.88 1.15 -6.77
C THR A 80 -22.38 -0.30 -6.81
N HIS A 81 -23.63 -0.52 -7.21
CA HIS A 81 -24.20 -1.85 -7.42
C HIS A 81 -23.49 -2.64 -8.54
N LEU A 82 -22.81 -1.96 -9.46
CA LEU A 82 -22.01 -2.58 -10.52
C LEU A 82 -20.61 -2.99 -10.05
N PHE A 83 -20.16 -2.52 -8.89
CA PHE A 83 -18.81 -2.80 -8.42
C PHE A 83 -18.62 -4.30 -8.20
N LYS A 84 -17.59 -4.86 -8.83
CA LYS A 84 -17.20 -6.27 -8.73
C LYS A 84 -15.70 -6.38 -8.40
N PRO A 85 -15.27 -7.42 -7.66
CA PRO A 85 -13.86 -7.65 -7.40
C PRO A 85 -13.17 -8.22 -8.64
N THR A 86 -11.85 -8.12 -8.67
CA THR A 86 -11.03 -8.88 -9.63
C THR A 86 -11.10 -10.36 -9.27
N ARG A 87 -11.68 -11.20 -10.14
CA ARG A 87 -11.94 -12.64 -9.87
C ARG A 87 -11.08 -13.60 -10.66
N TYR A 88 -10.52 -13.13 -11.77
CA TYR A 88 -9.76 -13.97 -12.70
C TYR A 88 -8.29 -13.58 -12.66
N TYR A 89 -7.42 -14.58 -12.64
CA TYR A 89 -5.99 -14.44 -12.41
C TYR A 89 -5.25 -15.68 -12.90
N ILE A 90 -3.92 -15.60 -12.91
CA ILE A 90 -3.03 -16.71 -13.24
C ILE A 90 -2.24 -17.05 -11.98
N THR A 91 -2.15 -18.33 -11.63
CA THR A 91 -1.22 -18.83 -10.61
C THR A 91 -0.07 -19.56 -11.27
N TYR A 92 1.08 -19.66 -10.60
CA TYR A 92 2.21 -20.43 -11.12
C TYR A 92 3.08 -21.03 -10.02
N ASP A 93 3.83 -22.04 -10.41
CA ASP A 93 4.82 -22.72 -9.58
C ASP A 93 6.00 -23.20 -10.46
N ILE A 94 7.20 -23.21 -9.90
CA ILE A 94 8.49 -23.48 -10.55
C ILE A 94 9.26 -24.43 -9.65
N GLU A 95 9.86 -25.44 -10.26
CA GLU A 95 10.80 -26.30 -9.57
C GLU A 95 12.20 -26.00 -10.06
N THR A 96 13.16 -26.09 -9.14
CA THR A 96 14.56 -25.83 -9.40
C THR A 96 15.44 -26.97 -8.91
N LEU A 97 16.56 -27.17 -9.59
CA LEU A 97 17.65 -28.00 -9.13
C LEU A 97 18.72 -27.12 -8.48
N GLU A 98 19.27 -27.58 -7.36
CA GLU A 98 20.42 -26.93 -6.73
C GLU A 98 21.72 -27.39 -7.40
N LYS A 99 22.43 -26.46 -8.04
CA LYS A 99 23.79 -26.65 -8.52
C LYS A 99 24.75 -26.06 -7.49
N LYS A 100 25.54 -26.89 -6.81
CA LYS A 100 26.59 -26.42 -5.90
C LYS A 100 27.74 -25.82 -6.70
N VAL A 101 28.18 -24.62 -6.34
CA VAL A 101 29.19 -23.85 -7.07
C VAL A 101 30.34 -23.43 -6.15
N ASN A 102 30.06 -23.09 -4.88
CA ASN A 102 31.06 -22.73 -3.85
C ASN A 102 32.09 -21.67 -4.28
N GLU A 103 31.72 -20.76 -5.18
CA GLU A 103 32.60 -19.70 -5.70
C GLU A 103 32.70 -18.52 -4.72
N LYS A 104 33.93 -18.10 -4.38
CA LYS A 104 34.17 -16.89 -3.57
C LYS A 104 34.04 -15.63 -4.43
N PHE A 105 33.50 -14.58 -3.84
CA PHE A 105 33.31 -13.27 -4.46
C PHE A 105 33.83 -12.19 -3.51
N GLY A 106 35.06 -11.72 -3.75
CA GLY A 106 35.79 -10.85 -2.81
C GLY A 106 36.14 -11.56 -1.50
N ASP A 107 36.57 -10.78 -0.51
CA ASP A 107 37.15 -11.32 0.73
C ASP A 107 36.08 -11.85 1.72
N SER A 108 34.81 -11.45 1.56
CA SER A 108 33.75 -11.69 2.55
C SER A 108 32.47 -12.34 2.00
N SER A 109 32.39 -12.67 0.71
CA SER A 109 31.18 -13.28 0.12
C SER A 109 31.48 -14.58 -0.63
N GLN A 110 30.56 -15.53 -0.56
CA GLN A 110 30.65 -16.80 -1.28
C GLN A 110 29.26 -17.19 -1.82
N VAL A 111 29.21 -17.60 -3.08
CA VAL A 111 28.05 -18.23 -3.70
C VAL A 111 28.16 -19.72 -3.50
N THR A 112 27.37 -20.28 -2.59
CA THR A 112 27.37 -21.72 -2.30
C THR A 112 26.68 -22.53 -3.40
N ALA A 113 25.54 -22.04 -3.90
CA ALA A 113 24.77 -22.72 -4.95
C ALA A 113 24.05 -21.76 -5.89
N THR A 114 23.78 -22.25 -7.10
CA THR A 114 22.92 -21.62 -8.11
C THR A 114 21.72 -22.52 -8.37
N LEU A 115 20.53 -21.91 -8.51
CA LEU A 115 19.29 -22.62 -8.75
C LEU A 115 18.99 -22.65 -10.25
N ILE A 116 18.74 -23.84 -10.78
CA ILE A 116 18.43 -24.05 -12.20
C ILE A 116 16.95 -24.43 -12.30
N PRO A 117 16.09 -23.59 -12.88
CA PRO A 117 14.70 -23.96 -13.10
C PRO A 117 14.62 -25.11 -14.10
N TYR A 118 13.79 -26.11 -13.81
CA TYR A 118 13.62 -27.28 -14.70
C TYR A 118 12.17 -27.62 -15.02
N THR A 119 11.20 -27.16 -14.21
CA THR A 119 9.78 -27.18 -14.57
C THR A 119 9.10 -25.89 -14.16
N ILE A 120 8.03 -25.54 -14.87
CA ILE A 120 7.11 -24.47 -14.51
C ILE A 120 5.69 -24.86 -14.91
N ALA A 121 4.76 -24.74 -13.97
CA ALA A 121 3.33 -24.85 -14.23
C ALA A 121 2.66 -23.50 -14.05
N SER A 122 1.60 -23.25 -14.80
CA SER A 122 0.69 -22.13 -14.54
C SER A 122 -0.75 -22.60 -14.63
N THR A 123 -1.61 -22.13 -13.74
CA THR A 123 -3.05 -22.37 -13.78
C THR A 123 -3.75 -21.04 -14.06
N VAL A 124 -4.53 -21.00 -15.13
CA VAL A 124 -5.30 -19.85 -15.57
C VAL A 124 -6.73 -20.04 -15.08
N LYS A 125 -7.22 -19.06 -14.31
CA LYS A 125 -8.62 -19.02 -13.87
C LYS A 125 -9.37 -18.02 -14.73
N LEU A 126 -10.34 -18.50 -15.49
CA LEU A 126 -11.21 -17.74 -16.38
C LEU A 126 -12.68 -17.86 -15.95
N SER A 127 -13.53 -17.06 -16.58
CA SER A 127 -14.99 -17.16 -16.44
C SER A 127 -15.56 -18.47 -17.00
N SER A 128 -14.92 -19.02 -18.03
CA SER A 128 -15.29 -20.29 -18.68
C SER A 128 -14.79 -21.54 -17.94
N GLY A 129 -13.88 -21.39 -16.98
CA GLY A 129 -13.31 -22.52 -16.24
C GLY A 129 -11.85 -22.31 -15.85
N ILE A 130 -11.22 -23.41 -15.42
CA ILE A 130 -9.82 -23.44 -14.98
C ILE A 130 -9.05 -24.42 -15.85
N HIS A 131 -7.96 -23.96 -16.46
CA HIS A 131 -7.02 -24.82 -17.18
C HIS A 131 -5.58 -24.53 -16.76
N SER A 132 -4.67 -25.44 -17.11
CA SER A 132 -3.29 -25.37 -16.67
C SER A 132 -2.35 -25.63 -17.84
N CYS A 133 -1.24 -24.89 -17.91
CA CYS A 133 -0.14 -25.13 -18.84
C CYS A 133 1.11 -25.54 -18.07
N TYR A 134 1.95 -26.34 -18.72
CA TYR A 134 3.16 -26.90 -18.13
C TYR A 134 4.28 -26.89 -19.14
N TYR A 135 5.46 -26.50 -18.69
CA TYR A 135 6.69 -26.46 -19.47
C TYR A 135 7.83 -27.00 -18.62
N ASP A 136 8.78 -27.67 -19.27
CA ASP A 136 9.95 -28.23 -18.59
C ASP A 136 11.20 -28.09 -19.45
N ILE A 137 12.34 -28.44 -18.85
CA ILE A 137 13.68 -28.32 -19.41
C ILE A 137 13.91 -29.09 -20.72
N ARG A 138 13.04 -30.05 -21.07
CA ARG A 138 13.10 -30.76 -22.37
C ARG A 138 12.63 -29.88 -23.53
N THR A 139 12.02 -28.73 -23.21
CA THR A 139 11.65 -27.71 -24.19
C THR A 139 12.71 -26.60 -24.20
N GLU A 140 13.27 -26.30 -25.37
CA GLU A 140 14.18 -25.15 -25.53
C GLU A 140 13.46 -23.83 -25.20
N ASP A 141 14.13 -22.94 -24.46
CA ASP A 141 13.60 -21.65 -23.99
C ASP A 141 12.23 -21.74 -23.30
N PHE A 142 12.02 -22.81 -22.52
CA PHE A 142 10.71 -23.12 -21.93
C PHE A 142 10.12 -21.99 -21.07
N LEU A 143 10.97 -21.20 -20.39
CA LEU A 143 10.53 -20.04 -19.60
C LEU A 143 9.98 -18.91 -20.48
N ASP A 144 10.62 -18.63 -21.61
CA ASP A 144 10.19 -17.60 -22.55
C ASP A 144 8.93 -18.03 -23.31
N LYS A 145 8.87 -19.31 -23.72
CA LYS A 145 7.65 -19.92 -24.27
C LYS A 145 6.48 -19.85 -23.29
N ARG A 146 6.74 -20.13 -22.01
CA ARG A 146 5.75 -19.97 -20.94
C ARG A 146 5.30 -18.52 -20.81
N LEU A 147 6.21 -17.55 -20.82
CA LEU A 147 5.84 -16.13 -20.70
C LEU A 147 4.99 -15.66 -21.90
N LYS A 148 5.32 -16.08 -23.12
CA LYS A 148 4.49 -15.84 -24.31
C LYS A 148 3.07 -16.39 -24.12
N GLN A 149 2.95 -17.64 -23.67
CA GLN A 149 1.63 -18.23 -23.37
C GLN A 149 0.88 -17.43 -22.30
N VAL A 150 1.54 -17.03 -21.20
CA VAL A 150 0.92 -16.24 -20.12
C VAL A 150 0.42 -14.89 -20.63
N PHE A 151 1.14 -14.23 -21.55
CA PHE A 151 0.66 -12.99 -22.17
C PHE A 151 -0.57 -13.19 -23.05
N GLU A 152 -0.66 -14.30 -23.78
CA GLU A 152 -1.84 -14.65 -24.57
C GLU A 152 -3.05 -14.94 -23.68
N GLU A 153 -2.88 -15.77 -22.64
CA GLU A 153 -3.94 -16.07 -21.66
C GLU A 153 -4.40 -14.81 -20.91
N ALA A 154 -3.47 -13.90 -20.63
CA ALA A 154 -3.78 -12.63 -19.97
C ALA A 154 -4.72 -11.73 -20.79
N LYS A 155 -4.79 -11.89 -22.12
CA LYS A 155 -5.80 -11.18 -22.94
C LYS A 155 -7.21 -11.59 -22.53
N GLN A 156 -7.43 -12.89 -22.34
CA GLN A 156 -8.73 -13.42 -21.91
C GLN A 156 -9.01 -13.10 -20.43
N VAL A 157 -8.03 -13.25 -19.54
CA VAL A 157 -8.18 -12.86 -18.12
C VAL A 157 -8.55 -11.38 -17.97
N LYS A 158 -7.94 -10.51 -18.77
CA LYS A 158 -8.28 -9.08 -18.82
C LYS A 158 -9.70 -8.86 -19.31
N LYS A 159 -10.14 -9.57 -20.36
CA LYS A 159 -11.50 -9.49 -20.90
C LYS A 159 -12.53 -9.92 -19.86
N ASP A 160 -12.29 -11.01 -19.14
CA ASP A 160 -13.23 -11.55 -18.14
C ASP A 160 -13.38 -10.64 -16.91
N ASN A 161 -12.32 -9.93 -16.53
CA ASN A 161 -12.37 -8.94 -15.45
C ASN A 161 -12.96 -7.58 -15.90
N LYS A 162 -12.96 -7.27 -17.21
CA LYS A 162 -13.43 -5.98 -17.74
C LYS A 162 -14.90 -5.75 -17.41
N TYR A 163 -15.28 -4.50 -17.17
CA TYR A 163 -16.70 -4.11 -17.10
C TYR A 163 -17.28 -3.98 -18.51
N ILE A 164 -18.59 -4.22 -18.64
CA ILE A 164 -19.31 -4.13 -19.92
C ILE A 164 -19.26 -2.68 -20.45
N ASP A 165 -19.51 -1.72 -19.56
CA ASP A 165 -19.37 -0.29 -19.86
C ASP A 165 -17.88 0.11 -19.86
N GLU A 166 -17.39 0.49 -21.04
CA GLU A 166 -15.99 0.88 -21.26
C GLU A 166 -15.64 2.25 -20.65
N THR A 167 -16.64 3.05 -20.27
CA THR A 167 -16.42 4.35 -19.63
C THR A 167 -15.97 4.20 -18.17
N ILE A 168 -16.20 3.04 -17.55
CA ILE A 168 -15.81 2.75 -16.16
C ILE A 168 -14.29 2.60 -16.08
N PRO A 169 -13.57 3.51 -15.38
CA PRO A 169 -12.12 3.44 -15.27
C PRO A 169 -11.66 2.21 -14.51
N GLN A 170 -10.69 1.47 -15.04
CA GLN A 170 -10.15 0.25 -14.44
C GLN A 170 -8.64 0.14 -14.58
N TYR A 171 -8.03 -0.63 -13.68
CA TYR A 171 -6.66 -1.08 -13.82
C TYR A 171 -6.63 -2.35 -14.68
N TYR A 172 -5.76 -2.36 -15.69
CA TYR A 172 -5.68 -3.44 -16.67
C TYR A 172 -4.56 -4.44 -16.38
N GLU A 173 -4.12 -4.52 -15.12
CA GLU A 173 -3.02 -5.36 -14.68
C GLU A 173 -3.53 -6.76 -14.29
N VAL A 174 -3.17 -7.76 -15.08
CA VAL A 174 -3.54 -9.16 -14.84
C VAL A 174 -2.71 -9.74 -13.69
N PRO A 175 -3.32 -10.21 -12.59
CA PRO A 175 -2.59 -10.80 -11.48
C PRO A 175 -1.95 -12.13 -11.87
N VAL A 176 -0.65 -12.27 -11.62
CA VAL A 176 0.13 -13.50 -11.74
C VAL A 176 0.69 -13.85 -10.36
N ILE A 177 0.08 -14.81 -9.69
CA ILE A 177 0.21 -15.02 -8.25
C ILE A 177 0.97 -16.31 -7.97
N ARG A 178 1.89 -16.26 -7.02
CA ARG A 178 2.54 -17.47 -6.50
C ARG A 178 2.79 -17.39 -5.00
N PHE A 179 2.75 -18.53 -4.34
CA PHE A 179 3.09 -18.66 -2.93
C PHE A 179 4.60 -18.51 -2.68
N ASN A 180 5.01 -17.56 -1.85
CA ASN A 180 6.39 -17.33 -1.40
C ASN A 180 7.38 -16.96 -2.51
N SER A 181 6.91 -16.22 -3.53
CA SER A 181 7.67 -15.87 -4.72
C SER A 181 8.58 -14.65 -4.60
N ALA A 182 8.41 -13.82 -3.56
CA ALA A 182 9.03 -12.49 -3.51
C ALA A 182 10.56 -12.53 -3.53
N LYS A 183 11.18 -13.57 -2.95
CA LYS A 183 12.64 -13.73 -2.91
C LYS A 183 13.12 -14.67 -4.01
N PHE A 184 12.60 -15.89 -4.02
CA PHE A 184 13.13 -17.00 -4.79
C PHE A 184 12.78 -16.89 -6.28
N ASP A 185 11.49 -16.93 -6.60
CA ASP A 185 11.02 -16.98 -8.00
C ASP A 185 11.27 -15.69 -8.76
N ALA A 186 11.11 -14.55 -8.07
CA ALA A 186 11.41 -13.26 -8.66
C ALA A 186 12.86 -13.20 -9.14
N SER A 187 13.82 -13.78 -8.40
CA SER A 187 15.22 -13.82 -8.79
C SER A 187 15.49 -14.72 -10.00
N ILE A 188 14.79 -15.85 -10.08
CA ILE A 188 14.93 -16.83 -11.17
C ILE A 188 14.35 -16.28 -12.48
N LEU A 189 13.15 -15.71 -12.41
CA LEU A 189 12.44 -15.20 -13.58
C LEU A 189 12.96 -13.83 -14.04
N PHE A 190 13.70 -13.10 -13.20
CA PHE A 190 14.06 -11.70 -13.45
C PHE A 190 14.66 -11.45 -14.83
N LYS A 191 15.54 -12.37 -15.28
CA LYS A 191 16.18 -12.28 -16.61
C LYS A 191 15.15 -12.44 -17.74
N ASN A 192 14.25 -13.41 -17.63
CA ASN A 192 13.20 -13.69 -18.62
C ASN A 192 12.11 -12.60 -18.65
N LEU A 193 11.95 -11.83 -17.57
CA LEU A 193 11.01 -10.69 -17.52
C LEU A 193 11.49 -9.47 -18.33
N LYS A 194 12.67 -9.52 -18.96
CA LYS A 194 13.16 -8.52 -19.91
C LYS A 194 13.43 -9.19 -21.26
N SER A 195 12.65 -8.82 -22.28
CA SER A 195 12.82 -9.31 -23.65
C SER A 195 12.62 -8.19 -24.67
N LYS A 196 12.72 -8.52 -25.96
CA LYS A 196 12.33 -7.62 -27.05
C LYS A 196 10.82 -7.34 -27.07
N ASP A 197 10.00 -8.20 -26.49
CA ASP A 197 8.54 -8.14 -26.57
C ASP A 197 7.91 -7.55 -25.30
N TRP A 198 8.60 -7.57 -24.15
CA TRP A 198 8.10 -7.04 -22.89
C TRP A 198 9.20 -6.48 -21.99
N THR A 199 8.82 -5.55 -21.10
CA THR A 199 9.73 -4.89 -20.17
C THR A 199 9.14 -4.71 -18.79
N ILE A 200 10.00 -4.68 -17.78
CA ILE A 200 9.60 -4.34 -16.41
C ILE A 200 9.30 -2.85 -16.35
N SER A 201 8.04 -2.53 -16.05
CA SER A 201 7.54 -1.14 -15.95
C SER A 201 7.55 -0.61 -14.52
N LYS A 202 7.35 -1.49 -13.53
CA LYS A 202 7.36 -1.13 -12.11
C LYS A 202 7.90 -2.28 -11.28
N TYR A 203 8.68 -1.92 -10.26
CA TYR A 203 9.20 -2.83 -9.26
C TYR A 203 8.88 -2.27 -7.87
N LEU A 204 8.30 -3.09 -7.00
CA LEU A 204 8.02 -2.75 -5.62
C LEU A 204 8.67 -3.80 -4.72
N GLY A 205 9.61 -3.38 -3.88
CA GLY A 205 10.37 -4.30 -3.06
C GLY A 205 11.71 -3.73 -2.63
N GLN A 206 12.47 -4.53 -1.89
CA GLN A 206 13.91 -4.31 -1.68
C GLN A 206 14.68 -5.11 -2.73
N ASN A 207 15.95 -4.80 -2.96
CA ASN A 207 16.77 -5.46 -4.00
C ASN A 207 16.76 -7.00 -3.93
N THR A 208 16.56 -7.58 -2.76
CA THR A 208 16.52 -9.03 -2.52
C THR A 208 15.11 -9.61 -2.37
N ILE A 209 14.08 -8.78 -2.27
CA ILE A 209 12.68 -9.17 -2.03
C ILE A 209 11.76 -8.31 -2.90
N ALA A 210 11.34 -8.86 -4.04
CA ALA A 210 10.40 -8.26 -4.95
C ALA A 210 8.96 -8.58 -4.51
N LYS A 211 8.32 -7.66 -3.79
CA LYS A 211 6.91 -7.83 -3.36
C LYS A 211 5.95 -7.83 -4.55
N GLN A 212 6.25 -7.02 -5.57
CA GLN A 212 5.46 -6.93 -6.79
C GLN A 212 6.34 -6.50 -7.98
N ILE A 213 6.13 -7.12 -9.14
CA ILE A 213 6.77 -6.75 -10.41
C ILE A 213 5.68 -6.57 -11.47
N ILE A 214 5.66 -5.44 -12.16
CA ILE A 214 4.75 -5.20 -13.29
C ILE A 214 5.53 -5.27 -14.58
N VAL A 215 5.13 -6.20 -15.45
CA VAL A 215 5.74 -6.45 -16.76
C VAL A 215 4.75 -6.04 -17.83
N LYS A 216 5.17 -5.11 -18.70
CA LYS A 216 4.34 -4.56 -19.77
C LYS A 216 4.77 -5.15 -21.10
N HIS A 217 3.81 -5.63 -21.88
CA HIS A 217 4.07 -6.00 -23.27
C HIS A 217 4.29 -4.73 -24.12
N GLN A 218 5.27 -4.73 -25.01
CA GLN A 218 5.65 -3.54 -25.77
C GLN A 218 4.58 -3.18 -26.81
N SER A 219 4.04 -4.17 -27.53
CA SER A 219 3.05 -3.96 -28.60
C SER A 219 1.59 -4.09 -28.16
N SER A 220 1.31 -4.64 -26.97
CA SER A 220 -0.06 -4.87 -26.50
C SER A 220 -0.37 -4.05 -25.27
N SER A 221 -1.66 -3.79 -25.00
CA SER A 221 -2.10 -3.09 -23.79
C SER A 221 -2.11 -3.99 -22.53
N ILE A 222 -1.48 -5.16 -22.59
CA ILE A 222 -1.45 -6.14 -21.50
C ILE A 222 -0.30 -5.82 -20.55
N GLN A 223 -0.61 -5.86 -19.25
CA GLN A 223 0.36 -5.78 -18.17
C GLN A 223 0.14 -6.96 -17.23
N LEU A 224 1.21 -7.71 -16.98
CA LEU A 224 1.23 -8.77 -15.99
C LEU A 224 1.74 -8.20 -14.69
N ARG A 225 1.07 -8.51 -13.60
CA ARG A 225 1.45 -8.10 -12.25
C ARG A 225 1.79 -9.34 -11.45
N PHE A 226 3.08 -9.60 -11.30
CA PHE A 226 3.62 -10.67 -10.49
C PHE A 226 3.54 -10.30 -9.02
N VAL A 227 2.93 -11.18 -8.22
CA VAL A 227 2.62 -10.94 -6.81
C VAL A 227 2.89 -12.18 -5.97
N ASP A 228 3.52 -12.01 -4.82
CA ASP A 228 3.63 -13.07 -3.81
C ASP A 228 2.33 -13.15 -3.00
N PHE A 229 1.68 -14.31 -2.99
CA PHE A 229 0.48 -14.55 -2.19
C PHE A 229 0.68 -14.28 -0.69
N LYS A 230 1.91 -14.41 -0.17
CA LYS A 230 2.22 -14.12 1.24
C LYS A 230 2.05 -12.66 1.63
N ILE A 231 1.89 -11.74 0.68
CA ILE A 231 1.50 -10.37 1.04
C ILE A 231 0.03 -10.29 1.46
N TYR A 232 -0.78 -11.32 1.15
CA TYR A 232 -2.18 -11.49 1.54
C TYR A 232 -2.37 -12.56 2.63
N SER A 233 -1.31 -13.20 3.12
CA SER A 233 -1.45 -14.39 3.97
C SER A 233 -0.26 -14.49 4.93
N MET A 234 -0.54 -14.76 6.21
CA MET A 234 0.50 -14.95 7.24
C MET A 234 1.03 -16.40 7.29
N GLN A 235 0.43 -17.31 6.54
CA GLN A 235 0.81 -18.72 6.54
C GLN A 235 2.21 -18.92 5.96
N HIS A 236 3.02 -19.75 6.63
CA HIS A 236 4.38 -20.03 6.19
C HIS A 236 4.47 -21.08 5.08
N LYS A 237 3.48 -21.99 5.00
CA LYS A 237 3.44 -23.06 4.00
C LYS A 237 2.12 -23.03 3.24
N LEU A 238 2.17 -23.40 1.97
CA LEU A 238 0.98 -23.52 1.11
C LEU A 238 -0.07 -24.45 1.74
N LYS A 239 0.37 -25.58 2.31
CA LYS A 239 -0.51 -26.54 2.98
C LYS A 239 -1.28 -25.93 4.16
N ASP A 240 -0.68 -24.97 4.88
CA ASP A 240 -1.37 -24.31 5.98
C ASP A 240 -2.42 -23.34 5.42
N ALA A 241 -2.11 -22.62 4.34
CA ALA A 241 -3.09 -21.76 3.66
C ALA A 241 -4.28 -22.57 3.10
N GLU A 242 -4.01 -23.73 2.49
CA GLU A 242 -5.02 -24.71 2.08
C GLU A 242 -5.88 -25.16 3.27
N LYS A 243 -5.26 -25.53 4.39
CA LYS A 243 -6.02 -25.97 5.58
C LYS A 243 -6.95 -24.88 6.13
N TYR A 244 -6.50 -23.63 6.16
CA TYR A 244 -7.26 -22.53 6.77
C TYR A 244 -8.28 -21.88 5.83
N PHE A 245 -8.01 -21.86 4.52
CA PHE A 245 -8.80 -21.10 3.54
C PHE A 245 -9.33 -21.94 2.38
N GLY A 246 -8.84 -23.17 2.22
CA GLY A 246 -9.30 -24.10 1.19
C GLY A 246 -10.65 -24.71 1.54
N ASN A 247 -11.37 -25.14 0.51
CA ASN A 247 -12.61 -25.90 0.62
C ASN A 247 -12.36 -27.43 0.55
N GLY A 248 -11.10 -27.84 0.33
CA GLY A 248 -10.67 -29.23 0.30
C GLY A 248 -10.85 -29.94 -1.05
N GLN A 249 -11.18 -29.19 -2.11
CA GLN A 249 -11.31 -29.72 -3.46
C GLN A 249 -9.95 -30.18 -4.02
N TYR A 250 -8.89 -29.43 -3.76
CA TYR A 250 -7.51 -29.79 -4.10
C TYR A 250 -6.69 -30.01 -2.83
N LYS A 251 -5.98 -31.14 -2.77
CA LYS A 251 -5.04 -31.45 -1.69
C LYS A 251 -3.62 -31.37 -2.19
N LYS A 252 -2.73 -30.71 -1.45
CA LYS A 252 -1.32 -30.66 -1.84
C LYS A 252 -0.71 -32.06 -1.99
N GLY A 253 -0.09 -32.32 -3.14
CA GLY A 253 0.62 -33.56 -3.45
C GLY A 253 1.95 -33.70 -2.70
N ARG A 254 2.70 -34.77 -3.00
CA ARG A 254 4.03 -35.02 -2.42
C ARG A 254 5.07 -35.22 -3.49
N PHE A 255 6.20 -34.55 -3.38
CA PHE A 255 7.30 -34.69 -4.33
C PHE A 255 8.65 -34.78 -3.59
N PRO A 256 9.55 -35.70 -3.99
CA PRO A 256 10.83 -35.90 -3.31
C PRO A 256 11.90 -34.89 -3.78
N HIS A 257 11.79 -33.65 -3.31
CA HIS A 257 12.65 -32.53 -3.70
C HIS A 257 14.15 -32.76 -3.47
N GLU A 258 14.53 -33.42 -2.37
CA GLU A 258 15.95 -33.68 -2.04
C GLU A 258 16.57 -34.84 -2.83
N PHE A 259 15.74 -35.72 -3.39
CA PHE A 259 16.20 -36.91 -4.13
C PHE A 259 16.68 -36.56 -5.55
N ILE A 260 16.12 -35.52 -6.14
CA ILE A 260 16.42 -35.07 -7.50
C ILE A 260 17.44 -33.94 -7.46
N ASN A 261 18.50 -34.07 -8.25
CA ASN A 261 19.56 -33.08 -8.38
C ASN A 261 20.05 -32.96 -9.81
N THR A 262 20.98 -32.03 -10.05
CA THR A 262 21.54 -31.73 -11.37
C THR A 262 22.17 -32.93 -12.08
N ASN A 263 22.62 -33.94 -11.32
CA ASN A 263 23.36 -35.09 -11.86
C ASN A 263 22.44 -36.26 -12.20
N ASN A 264 21.27 -36.37 -11.55
CA ASN A 264 20.41 -37.55 -11.67
C ASN A 264 19.01 -37.27 -12.24
N TYR A 265 18.60 -36.01 -12.43
CA TYR A 265 17.21 -35.69 -12.74
C TYR A 265 16.67 -36.39 -13.99
N MET A 266 17.42 -36.42 -15.09
CA MET A 266 16.99 -37.11 -16.32
C MET A 266 16.80 -38.61 -16.08
N ASN A 267 17.79 -39.26 -15.49
CA ASN A 267 17.75 -40.71 -15.24
C ASN A 267 16.64 -41.09 -14.27
N GLN A 268 16.40 -40.27 -13.23
CA GLN A 268 15.37 -40.55 -12.24
C GLN A 268 13.96 -40.24 -12.74
N LEU A 269 13.76 -39.17 -13.51
CA LEU A 269 12.44 -38.76 -13.99
C LEU A 269 11.95 -39.56 -15.21
N ASN A 270 12.87 -40.15 -15.99
CA ASN A 270 12.53 -41.03 -17.11
C ASN A 270 12.01 -42.41 -16.69
N LYS A 271 12.11 -42.77 -15.40
CA LYS A 271 11.61 -44.07 -14.94
C LYS A 271 10.09 -44.13 -14.89
N CYS A 272 9.55 -45.31 -15.17
CA CYS A 272 8.13 -45.62 -15.06
C CYS A 272 7.72 -46.11 -13.66
N GLU A 273 8.67 -46.58 -12.85
CA GLU A 273 8.41 -47.00 -11.47
C GLU A 273 8.16 -45.80 -10.54
N PRO A 274 7.33 -45.93 -9.49
CA PRO A 274 7.18 -44.90 -8.46
C PRO A 274 8.50 -44.58 -7.75
N PHE A 275 8.55 -43.43 -7.06
CA PHE A 275 9.66 -43.12 -6.17
C PHE A 275 9.66 -44.05 -4.96
N PRO A 276 10.83 -44.55 -4.53
CA PRO A 276 10.93 -45.35 -3.31
C PRO A 276 10.66 -44.47 -2.08
N ILE A 277 10.27 -45.07 -0.94
CA ILE A 277 9.87 -44.32 0.26
C ILE A 277 11.00 -43.43 0.81
N GLU A 278 12.25 -43.90 0.70
CA GLU A 278 13.47 -43.21 1.13
C GLU A 278 13.73 -41.93 0.32
N ALA A 279 13.18 -41.82 -0.89
CA ALA A 279 13.29 -40.61 -1.69
C ALA A 279 12.60 -39.40 -1.02
N PHE A 280 11.63 -39.65 -0.12
CA PHE A 280 10.90 -38.61 0.58
C PHE A 280 11.53 -38.21 1.93
N ASP A 281 12.69 -38.76 2.27
CA ASP A 281 13.39 -38.40 3.49
C ASP A 281 13.87 -36.95 3.43
N ASN A 282 13.52 -36.17 4.44
CA ASN A 282 13.94 -34.78 4.58
C ASN A 282 15.12 -34.71 5.55
N LYS A 283 16.34 -34.60 5.01
CA LYS A 283 17.57 -34.57 5.81
C LYS A 283 17.67 -33.32 6.67
N LEU A 284 17.20 -32.18 6.15
CA LEU A 284 17.26 -30.90 6.85
C LEU A 284 16.40 -30.86 8.11
N ARG A 285 15.26 -31.53 8.12
CA ARG A 285 14.34 -31.59 9.27
C ARG A 285 14.42 -32.90 10.04
N ASN A 286 15.29 -33.80 9.62
CA ASN A 286 15.38 -35.17 10.13
C ASN A 286 14.00 -35.85 10.20
N LYS A 287 13.24 -35.82 9.10
CA LYS A 287 11.87 -36.37 9.02
C LYS A 287 11.75 -37.39 7.90
N LYS A 288 11.20 -38.55 8.24
CA LYS A 288 10.83 -39.60 7.30
C LYS A 288 9.35 -39.54 6.93
N LEU A 289 8.99 -40.07 5.77
CA LEU A 289 7.59 -40.21 5.36
C LEU A 289 6.94 -41.39 6.09
N SER A 290 5.73 -41.22 6.59
CA SER A 290 4.99 -42.35 7.20
C SER A 290 4.45 -43.29 6.13
N GLU A 291 4.38 -44.59 6.45
CA GLU A 291 3.88 -45.61 5.52
C GLU A 291 2.49 -45.30 4.98
N VAL A 292 1.58 -44.78 5.82
CA VAL A 292 0.23 -44.37 5.41
C VAL A 292 0.31 -43.32 4.29
N LYS A 293 1.16 -42.31 4.44
CA LYS A 293 1.33 -41.24 3.43
C LYS A 293 2.04 -41.73 2.17
N TYR A 294 2.89 -42.75 2.30
CA TYR A 294 3.53 -43.38 1.16
C TYR A 294 2.53 -44.22 0.34
N LYS A 295 1.62 -44.95 1.00
CA LYS A 295 0.50 -45.63 0.33
C LYS A 295 -0.39 -44.65 -0.45
N GLU A 296 -0.71 -43.50 0.13
CA GLU A 296 -1.43 -42.42 -0.58
C GLU A 296 -0.67 -41.97 -1.84
N TYR A 297 0.65 -41.82 -1.74
CA TYR A 297 1.50 -41.45 -2.89
C TYR A 297 1.47 -42.52 -3.99
N LEU A 298 1.58 -43.81 -3.63
CA LEU A 298 1.58 -44.91 -4.60
C LEU A 298 0.27 -44.97 -5.42
N VAL A 299 -0.87 -44.77 -4.75
CA VAL A 299 -2.19 -44.73 -5.41
C VAL A 299 -2.26 -43.62 -6.46
N GLU A 300 -1.71 -42.44 -6.16
CA GLU A 300 -1.68 -41.34 -7.12
C GLU A 300 -0.65 -41.59 -8.23
N ALA A 301 0.55 -42.01 -7.88
CA ALA A 301 1.63 -42.29 -8.83
C ALA A 301 1.24 -43.34 -9.88
N ALA A 302 0.46 -44.35 -9.50
CA ALA A 302 -0.03 -45.39 -10.41
C ALA A 302 -0.91 -44.85 -11.56
N LYS A 303 -1.46 -43.64 -11.44
CA LYS A 303 -2.26 -43.00 -12.50
C LYS A 303 -1.39 -42.38 -13.61
N HIS A 304 -0.07 -42.39 -13.46
CA HIS A 304 0.88 -41.73 -14.35
C HIS A 304 1.88 -42.73 -14.92
N LYS A 305 2.19 -42.60 -16.22
CA LYS A 305 3.06 -43.56 -16.93
C LYS A 305 4.52 -43.44 -16.51
N SER A 306 4.97 -42.22 -16.22
CA SER A 306 6.35 -41.91 -15.87
C SER A 306 6.42 -40.94 -14.69
N ARG A 307 7.58 -40.85 -14.04
CA ARG A 307 7.83 -39.83 -13.02
C ARG A 307 7.79 -38.41 -13.58
N TRP A 308 8.05 -38.20 -14.88
CA TRP A 308 7.78 -36.93 -15.57
C TRP A 308 6.29 -36.60 -15.61
N ASP A 309 5.44 -37.57 -15.92
CA ASP A 309 3.99 -37.36 -15.95
C ASP A 309 3.45 -37.06 -14.55
N TYR A 310 3.99 -37.75 -13.54
CA TYR A 310 3.68 -37.46 -12.14
C TYR A 310 4.15 -36.06 -11.73
N LEU A 311 5.37 -35.65 -12.09
CA LEU A 311 5.89 -34.31 -11.80
C LEU A 311 5.02 -33.22 -12.46
N LYS A 312 4.62 -33.41 -13.71
CA LYS A 312 3.68 -32.52 -14.40
C LYS A 312 2.37 -32.39 -13.65
N HIS A 313 1.78 -33.52 -13.24
CA HIS A 313 0.57 -33.52 -12.43
C HIS A 313 0.78 -32.78 -11.09
N TYR A 314 1.86 -33.08 -10.37
CA TYR A 314 2.20 -32.46 -9.09
C TYR A 314 2.35 -30.94 -9.21
N ASN A 315 3.10 -30.43 -10.20
CA ASN A 315 3.25 -28.99 -10.37
C ASN A 315 1.94 -28.29 -10.74
N ILE A 316 1.12 -28.92 -11.59
CA ILE A 316 -0.21 -28.39 -11.91
C ILE A 316 -1.07 -28.35 -10.63
N LEU A 317 -1.05 -29.41 -9.82
CA LEU A 317 -1.78 -29.48 -8.57
C LEU A 317 -1.36 -28.38 -7.58
N ASP A 318 -0.05 -28.14 -7.41
CA ASP A 318 0.45 -27.08 -6.52
C ASP A 318 -0.04 -25.67 -6.94
N THR A 319 -0.20 -25.42 -8.24
CA THR A 319 -0.82 -24.16 -8.72
C THR A 319 -2.33 -24.12 -8.48
N ARG A 320 -3.04 -25.25 -8.62
CA ARG A 320 -4.49 -25.32 -8.42
C ARG A 320 -4.89 -25.18 -6.95
N VAL A 321 -4.14 -25.79 -6.03
CA VAL A 321 -4.37 -25.68 -4.59
C VAL A 321 -4.38 -24.23 -4.12
N LEU A 322 -3.58 -23.36 -4.75
CA LEU A 322 -3.54 -21.94 -4.41
C LEU A 322 -4.81 -21.17 -4.83
N THR A 323 -5.63 -21.71 -5.73
CA THR A 323 -6.83 -21.00 -6.21
C THR A 323 -7.89 -20.84 -5.11
N GLU A 324 -8.15 -21.88 -4.31
CA GLU A 324 -9.19 -21.81 -3.26
C GLU A 324 -8.85 -20.77 -2.18
N PRO A 325 -7.63 -20.72 -1.61
CA PRO A 325 -7.27 -19.66 -0.66
C PRO A 325 -7.39 -18.25 -1.25
N ILE A 326 -7.04 -18.06 -2.53
CA ILE A 326 -7.19 -16.76 -3.19
C ILE A 326 -8.66 -16.37 -3.27
N ASP A 327 -9.52 -17.28 -3.74
CA ASP A 327 -10.96 -17.03 -3.87
C ASP A 327 -11.63 -16.74 -2.53
N TYR A 328 -11.31 -17.53 -1.52
CA TYR A 328 -11.81 -17.31 -0.17
C TYR A 328 -11.47 -15.91 0.32
N LEU A 329 -10.22 -15.47 0.16
CA LEU A 329 -9.80 -14.14 0.58
C LEU A 329 -10.42 -13.02 -0.28
N ILE A 330 -10.60 -13.22 -1.59
CA ILE A 330 -11.32 -12.27 -2.45
C ILE A 330 -12.73 -12.05 -1.91
N GLU A 331 -13.48 -13.13 -1.68
CA GLU A 331 -14.86 -13.06 -1.19
C GLU A 331 -14.93 -12.47 0.24
N LEU A 332 -14.00 -12.86 1.12
CA LEU A 332 -13.91 -12.32 2.47
C LEU A 332 -13.72 -10.81 2.50
N MET A 333 -12.78 -10.28 1.69
CA MET A 333 -12.50 -8.84 1.61
C MET A 333 -13.64 -8.09 0.91
N PHE A 334 -14.27 -8.73 -0.07
CA PHE A 334 -15.32 -8.11 -0.86
C PHE A 334 -16.64 -7.92 -0.09
N LYS A 335 -16.86 -8.64 1.03
CA LYS A 335 -17.93 -8.32 2.01
C LYS A 335 -17.93 -6.85 2.42
N TYR A 336 -16.75 -6.21 2.43
CA TYR A 336 -16.56 -4.80 2.78
C TYR A 336 -16.37 -3.88 1.56
N LYS A 337 -16.69 -4.35 0.35
CA LYS A 337 -16.45 -3.65 -0.93
C LYS A 337 -14.97 -3.30 -1.16
N VAL A 338 -14.07 -4.18 -0.75
CA VAL A 338 -12.62 -4.05 -0.99
C VAL A 338 -12.17 -5.12 -2.00
N ASP A 339 -11.66 -4.67 -3.15
CA ASP A 339 -11.02 -5.56 -4.12
C ASP A 339 -9.63 -5.96 -3.63
N MET A 340 -9.48 -7.21 -3.17
CA MET A 340 -8.21 -7.72 -2.65
C MET A 340 -7.09 -7.63 -3.69
N LEU A 341 -7.34 -8.16 -4.89
CA LEU A 341 -6.35 -8.15 -5.97
C LEU A 341 -6.24 -6.76 -6.60
N GLY A 342 -7.10 -5.80 -6.31
CA GLY A 342 -6.90 -4.38 -6.66
C GLY A 342 -5.92 -3.66 -5.73
N ASN A 343 -5.66 -4.20 -4.53
CA ASN A 343 -4.76 -3.64 -3.53
C ASN A 343 -3.34 -4.24 -3.61
N ILE A 344 -2.41 -3.67 -2.84
CA ILE A 344 -1.00 -4.10 -2.83
C ILE A 344 -0.77 -5.22 -1.80
N SER A 345 -1.49 -5.24 -0.68
CA SER A 345 -1.25 -6.19 0.41
C SER A 345 -2.46 -6.33 1.34
N MET A 346 -2.42 -7.34 2.21
CA MET A 346 -3.40 -7.50 3.28
C MET A 346 -3.51 -6.25 4.15
N SER A 347 -2.38 -5.66 4.53
CA SER A 347 -2.34 -4.42 5.31
C SER A 347 -3.13 -3.27 4.66
N GLN A 348 -3.03 -3.14 3.32
CA GLN A 348 -3.80 -2.14 2.60
C GLN A 348 -5.28 -2.50 2.52
N CYS A 349 -5.62 -3.78 2.35
CA CYS A 349 -7.00 -4.27 2.41
C CYS A 349 -7.61 -3.98 3.79
N SER A 350 -6.93 -4.32 4.87
CA SER A 350 -7.35 -4.01 6.24
C SER A 350 -7.54 -2.50 6.43
N ASN A 351 -6.64 -1.68 5.87
CA ASN A 351 -6.79 -0.22 5.94
C ASN A 351 -8.07 0.24 5.25
N ALA A 352 -8.36 -0.29 4.07
CA ALA A 352 -9.58 0.02 3.35
C ALA A 352 -10.81 -0.42 4.15
N ILE A 353 -10.86 -1.66 4.63
CA ILE A 353 -11.98 -2.21 5.43
C ILE A 353 -12.24 -1.33 6.65
N LYS A 354 -11.20 -1.03 7.41
CA LYS A 354 -11.25 -0.18 8.60
C LYS A 354 -11.89 1.18 8.31
N TYR A 355 -11.41 1.87 7.29
CA TYR A 355 -11.95 3.19 6.96
C TYR A 355 -13.32 3.10 6.29
N SER A 356 -13.68 1.95 5.69
CA SER A 356 -15.05 1.67 5.23
C SER A 356 -16.01 1.68 6.41
N MET A 357 -15.66 1.01 7.52
CA MET A 357 -16.43 1.02 8.76
C MET A 357 -16.55 2.42 9.37
N ALA A 358 -15.44 3.17 9.45
CA ALA A 358 -15.46 4.53 9.99
C ALA A 358 -16.31 5.51 9.14
N ASN A 359 -16.46 5.24 7.84
CA ASN A 359 -17.30 6.05 6.94
C ASN A 359 -18.70 5.44 6.75
N ASN A 360 -19.11 4.50 7.59
CA ASN A 360 -20.45 3.94 7.55
C ASN A 360 -21.49 5.07 7.69
N GLY A 361 -22.55 5.02 6.88
CA GLY A 361 -23.56 6.08 6.80
C GLY A 361 -23.22 7.26 5.86
N PHE A 362 -22.04 7.27 5.21
CA PHE A 362 -21.75 8.26 4.18
C PHE A 362 -22.75 8.17 3.01
N ASN A 363 -23.38 9.30 2.68
CA ASN A 363 -24.25 9.45 1.52
C ASN A 363 -23.80 10.65 0.68
N ILE A 364 -23.52 10.44 -0.61
CA ILE A 364 -23.12 11.50 -1.55
C ILE A 364 -24.20 12.57 -1.75
N ASN A 365 -25.47 12.24 -1.51
CA ASN A 365 -26.60 13.16 -1.59
C ASN A 365 -27.09 13.61 -0.21
N GLY A 366 -26.40 13.24 0.88
CA GLY A 366 -26.77 13.65 2.24
C GLY A 366 -26.47 15.13 2.49
N ASP A 367 -27.28 15.77 3.34
CA ASP A 367 -26.98 17.11 3.85
C ASP A 367 -25.98 17.01 5.01
N GLN A 368 -24.70 17.23 4.69
CA GLN A 368 -23.58 17.11 5.64
C GLN A 368 -23.00 18.48 5.98
N ASN A 369 -23.81 19.54 5.92
CA ASN A 369 -23.33 20.89 6.18
C ASN A 369 -22.97 21.09 7.65
N CYS A 370 -21.69 21.37 7.92
CA CYS A 370 -21.25 21.95 9.18
C CYS A 370 -21.12 23.46 8.95
N GLU A 371 -22.02 24.26 9.55
CA GLU A 371 -21.92 25.71 9.48
C GLU A 371 -20.76 26.20 10.36
N SER A 372 -19.90 27.05 9.80
CA SER A 372 -18.84 27.67 10.60
C SER A 372 -19.43 28.76 11.48
N THR A 373 -19.02 28.79 12.74
CA THR A 373 -19.27 29.91 13.67
C THR A 373 -18.33 31.10 13.43
N ASP A 374 -17.37 30.98 12.50
CA ASP A 374 -16.47 32.08 12.14
C ASP A 374 -17.25 33.26 11.56
N LYS A 375 -16.77 34.47 11.83
CA LYS A 375 -17.29 35.69 11.21
C LYS A 375 -17.19 35.60 9.68
N SER A 376 -18.16 36.25 9.03
CA SER A 376 -18.14 36.43 7.57
C SER A 376 -16.85 37.08 7.13
N ILE A 377 -16.38 36.71 5.94
CA ILE A 377 -15.18 37.34 5.39
C ILE A 377 -15.44 38.83 5.13
N GLU A 378 -14.45 39.64 5.47
CA GLU A 378 -14.33 41.00 4.98
C GLU A 378 -13.15 41.07 4.00
N ILE A 379 -13.46 41.29 2.71
CA ILE A 379 -12.45 41.40 1.66
C ILE A 379 -11.70 42.72 1.81
N THR A 380 -10.39 42.65 2.07
CA THR A 380 -9.50 43.81 2.02
C THR A 380 -9.07 44.11 0.60
N GLN A 381 -8.74 45.37 0.32
CA GLN A 381 -8.28 45.79 -1.01
C GLN A 381 -6.98 45.07 -1.43
N ASN A 382 -6.07 44.84 -0.48
CA ASN A 382 -4.84 44.08 -0.71
C ASN A 382 -5.14 42.63 -1.12
N TYR A 383 -6.11 41.99 -0.47
CA TYR A 383 -6.53 40.64 -0.84
C TYR A 383 -7.12 40.60 -2.26
N TRP A 384 -8.01 41.54 -2.58
CA TRP A 384 -8.64 41.64 -3.89
C TRP A 384 -7.62 41.88 -5.00
N ARG A 385 -6.71 42.84 -4.81
CA ARG A 385 -5.60 43.14 -5.74
C ARG A 385 -4.75 41.90 -6.02
N ALA A 386 -4.38 41.15 -4.98
CA ALA A 386 -3.62 39.91 -5.13
C ALA A 386 -4.40 38.84 -5.93
N LYS A 387 -5.74 38.78 -5.78
CA LYS A 387 -6.58 37.87 -6.56
C LYS A 387 -6.68 38.26 -8.03
N VAL A 388 -6.93 39.53 -8.32
CA VAL A 388 -6.99 40.05 -9.69
C VAL A 388 -5.68 39.75 -10.43
N HIS A 389 -4.54 40.06 -9.82
CA HIS A 389 -3.22 39.74 -10.40
C HIS A 389 -3.06 38.24 -10.68
N SER A 390 -3.50 37.38 -9.75
CA SER A 390 -3.47 35.93 -9.94
C SER A 390 -4.37 35.46 -11.09
N TYR A 391 -5.54 36.08 -11.31
CA TYR A 391 -6.41 35.74 -12.43
C TYR A 391 -5.81 36.15 -13.77
N ILE A 392 -5.20 37.35 -13.85
CA ILE A 392 -4.48 37.83 -15.03
C ILE A 392 -3.35 36.87 -15.39
N GLU A 393 -2.52 36.48 -14.42
CA GLU A 393 -1.42 35.54 -14.63
C GLU A 393 -1.92 34.17 -15.15
N GLN A 394 -3.04 33.67 -14.60
CA GLN A 394 -3.64 32.42 -15.04
C GLN A 394 -4.19 32.48 -16.47
N ASN A 395 -4.75 33.63 -16.88
CA ASN A 395 -5.26 33.83 -18.23
C ASN A 395 -4.10 33.97 -19.23
N SER A 396 -3.09 34.77 -18.91
CA SER A 396 -1.88 34.97 -19.71
C SER A 396 -1.14 33.64 -19.97
N LYS A 397 -0.94 32.80 -18.94
CA LYS A 397 -0.32 31.46 -19.09
C LYS A 397 -1.05 30.52 -20.05
N LYS A 398 -2.31 30.82 -20.38
CA LYS A 398 -3.16 30.02 -21.27
C LYS A 398 -3.46 30.73 -22.59
N GLY A 399 -2.84 31.89 -22.84
CA GLY A 399 -3.05 32.67 -24.07
C GLY A 399 -4.48 33.18 -24.24
N ARG A 400 -5.22 33.40 -23.14
CA ARG A 400 -6.58 33.96 -23.21
C ARG A 400 -6.53 35.47 -23.33
N ASP A 401 -7.49 36.04 -24.05
CA ASP A 401 -7.72 37.48 -24.07
C ASP A 401 -8.02 37.98 -22.64
N SER A 402 -7.46 39.12 -22.26
CA SER A 402 -7.61 39.72 -20.93
C SER A 402 -8.27 41.09 -20.97
N SER A 403 -8.79 41.51 -22.13
CA SER A 403 -9.44 42.80 -22.36
C SER A 403 -10.60 43.08 -21.39
N ASN A 404 -11.37 42.06 -21.02
CA ASN A 404 -12.60 42.16 -20.23
C ASN A 404 -12.50 41.48 -18.85
N ASN A 405 -11.29 41.28 -18.35
CA ASN A 405 -11.06 40.57 -17.10
C ASN A 405 -11.50 41.42 -15.89
N VAL A 406 -11.87 40.76 -14.78
CA VAL A 406 -12.15 41.47 -13.51
C VAL A 406 -11.00 42.39 -13.10
N THR A 407 -11.34 43.59 -12.64
CA THR A 407 -10.37 44.64 -12.28
C THR A 407 -10.32 44.89 -10.78
N ILE A 408 -9.38 45.73 -10.34
CA ILE A 408 -9.27 46.14 -8.93
C ILE A 408 -10.52 46.94 -8.51
N ASP A 409 -11.14 47.67 -9.43
CA ASP A 409 -12.32 48.52 -9.16
C ASP A 409 -13.60 47.71 -8.91
N ASP A 410 -13.59 46.43 -9.27
CA ASP A 410 -14.73 45.51 -9.05
C ASP A 410 -14.85 45.02 -7.60
N GLN A 411 -14.03 45.57 -6.69
CA GLN A 411 -13.93 45.10 -5.31
C GLN A 411 -15.28 45.12 -4.60
N ASP A 412 -16.03 46.22 -4.68
CA ASP A 412 -17.28 46.38 -3.92
C ASP A 412 -18.35 45.42 -4.41
N TYR A 413 -18.48 45.25 -5.73
CA TYR A 413 -19.37 44.27 -6.34
C TYR A 413 -19.09 42.85 -5.83
N PHE A 414 -17.83 42.41 -5.84
CA PHE A 414 -17.49 41.06 -5.36
C PHE A 414 -17.50 40.95 -3.83
N LYS A 415 -17.25 42.04 -3.09
CA LYS A 415 -17.37 42.08 -1.63
C LYS A 415 -18.82 41.79 -1.21
N GLU A 416 -19.81 42.42 -1.84
CA GLU A 416 -21.22 42.11 -1.61
C GLU A 416 -21.58 40.68 -2.06
N LYS A 417 -21.11 40.27 -3.24
CA LYS A 417 -21.34 38.92 -3.76
C LYS A 417 -20.85 37.83 -2.79
N PHE A 418 -19.66 37.99 -2.20
CA PHE A 418 -19.12 37.04 -1.22
C PHE A 418 -19.80 37.11 0.17
N LYS A 419 -20.44 38.23 0.51
CA LYS A 419 -21.23 38.34 1.75
C LYS A 419 -22.58 37.62 1.62
N ASN A 420 -23.23 37.77 0.47
CA ASN A 420 -24.60 37.31 0.24
C ASN A 420 -24.68 35.91 -0.40
N GLN A 421 -23.63 35.49 -1.12
CA GLN A 421 -23.58 34.18 -1.76
C GLN A 421 -22.68 33.19 -1.00
N ARG A 422 -22.97 31.91 -1.19
CA ARG A 422 -22.16 30.80 -0.70
C ARG A 422 -21.31 30.25 -1.85
N CYS A 423 -20.32 29.41 -1.53
CA CYS A 423 -19.59 28.69 -2.56
C CYS A 423 -20.56 27.84 -3.39
N HIS A 424 -20.61 28.04 -4.71
CA HIS A 424 -21.57 27.32 -5.55
C HIS A 424 -21.38 25.79 -5.55
N MET A 425 -20.18 25.29 -5.26
CA MET A 425 -19.90 23.84 -5.24
C MET A 425 -20.21 23.18 -3.90
N CYS A 426 -19.77 23.79 -2.79
CA CYS A 426 -19.93 23.20 -1.46
C CYS A 426 -21.02 23.85 -0.62
N ASN A 427 -21.67 24.90 -1.10
CA ASN A 427 -22.70 25.65 -0.36
C ASN A 427 -22.26 26.14 1.04
N VAL A 428 -20.95 26.33 1.25
CA VAL A 428 -20.42 26.87 2.51
C VAL A 428 -20.21 28.37 2.39
N ARG A 429 -20.46 29.09 3.48
CA ARG A 429 -20.22 30.53 3.61
C ARG A 429 -18.72 30.86 3.57
N PHE A 430 -18.39 32.04 3.03
CA PHE A 430 -17.01 32.50 2.96
C PHE A 430 -16.52 33.12 4.27
N THR A 431 -15.32 32.70 4.69
CA THR A 431 -14.64 33.16 5.92
C THR A 431 -13.14 33.31 5.64
N TRP A 432 -12.34 33.83 6.57
CA TRP A 432 -10.88 33.88 6.39
C TRP A 432 -10.22 32.48 6.34
N LYS A 433 -10.84 31.48 6.97
CA LYS A 433 -10.47 30.07 6.83
C LYS A 433 -10.97 29.48 5.50
N ILE A 434 -12.15 29.91 5.05
CA ILE A 434 -12.81 29.46 3.81
C ILE A 434 -12.77 30.60 2.79
N ARG A 435 -11.56 30.87 2.29
CA ARG A 435 -11.30 32.04 1.44
C ARG A 435 -12.07 31.97 0.11
N PRO A 436 -12.78 33.04 -0.29
CA PRO A 436 -13.47 33.10 -1.57
C PRO A 436 -12.48 33.23 -2.74
N THR A 437 -12.92 32.75 -3.89
CA THR A 437 -12.28 32.88 -5.19
C THR A 437 -13.37 32.97 -6.25
N LEU A 438 -12.96 33.29 -7.46
CA LEU A 438 -13.81 33.23 -8.64
C LEU A 438 -13.48 31.94 -9.40
N ASP A 439 -14.49 31.13 -9.62
CA ASP A 439 -14.41 30.00 -10.56
C ASP A 439 -15.04 30.42 -11.88
N ARG A 440 -14.46 29.94 -12.99
CA ARG A 440 -15.00 30.20 -14.32
C ARG A 440 -16.17 29.27 -14.59
N ILE A 441 -17.21 29.83 -15.20
CA ILE A 441 -18.34 29.07 -15.74
C ILE A 441 -17.86 28.37 -17.01
N ASP A 442 -17.25 29.13 -17.93
CA ASP A 442 -16.62 28.63 -19.14
C ASP A 442 -15.09 28.81 -19.07
N ASN A 443 -14.36 27.68 -19.10
CA ASN A 443 -12.89 27.65 -19.02
C ASN A 443 -12.19 28.11 -20.31
N SER A 444 -12.92 28.25 -21.42
CA SER A 444 -12.39 28.80 -22.67
C SER A 444 -12.27 30.33 -22.60
N LYS A 445 -13.12 30.97 -21.79
CA LYS A 445 -13.14 32.41 -21.57
C LYS A 445 -12.27 32.84 -20.37
N ASP A 446 -11.95 34.11 -20.30
CA ASP A 446 -11.22 34.74 -19.20
C ASP A 446 -12.13 35.01 -17.99
N HIS A 447 -11.61 35.67 -16.95
CA HIS A 447 -12.40 35.91 -15.73
C HIS A 447 -13.23 37.19 -15.92
N GLN A 448 -14.20 37.14 -16.82
CA GLN A 448 -15.19 38.21 -17.03
C GLN A 448 -16.26 38.16 -15.93
N LYS A 449 -16.86 39.30 -15.58
CA LYS A 449 -17.84 39.40 -14.48
C LYS A 449 -19.03 38.45 -14.60
N ASP A 450 -19.51 38.22 -15.82
CA ASP A 450 -20.62 37.32 -16.17
C ASP A 450 -20.16 35.86 -16.32
N ASN A 451 -18.89 35.61 -16.58
CA ASN A 451 -18.29 34.28 -16.69
C ASN A 451 -17.73 33.74 -15.35
N VAL A 452 -17.96 34.43 -14.23
CA VAL A 452 -17.43 34.01 -12.92
C VAL A 452 -18.49 33.82 -11.84
N ILE A 453 -18.29 32.79 -11.03
CA ILE A 453 -19.15 32.46 -9.90
C ILE A 453 -18.32 32.30 -8.61
N PRO A 454 -18.82 32.75 -7.44
CA PRO A 454 -18.14 32.55 -6.17
C PRO A 454 -17.87 31.08 -5.85
N CYS A 455 -16.62 30.78 -5.53
CA CYS A 455 -16.17 29.44 -5.16
C CYS A 455 -15.14 29.52 -4.05
N CYS A 456 -15.14 28.59 -3.09
CA CYS A 456 -14.09 28.59 -2.08
C CYS A 456 -12.81 28.04 -2.69
N LEU A 457 -11.67 28.51 -2.19
CA LEU A 457 -10.35 28.14 -2.72
C LEU A 457 -10.14 26.62 -2.77
N TYR A 458 -10.63 25.88 -1.78
CA TYR A 458 -10.54 24.42 -1.76
C TYR A 458 -11.31 23.79 -2.93
N CYS A 459 -12.56 24.21 -3.16
CA CYS A 459 -13.41 23.65 -4.21
C CYS A 459 -12.89 24.02 -5.59
N ASN A 460 -12.44 25.25 -5.79
CA ASN A 460 -11.83 25.68 -7.05
C ASN A 460 -10.57 24.84 -7.40
N VAL A 461 -9.68 24.62 -6.41
CA VAL A 461 -8.50 23.74 -6.56
C VAL A 461 -8.90 22.26 -6.72
N CYS A 462 -9.98 21.82 -6.07
CA CYS A 462 -10.47 20.45 -6.16
C CYS A 462 -11.23 20.16 -7.46
N LYS A 463 -11.88 21.14 -8.08
CA LYS A 463 -12.47 21.01 -9.42
C LYS A 463 -11.34 20.79 -10.42
N ALA A 464 -10.39 21.73 -10.52
CA ALA A 464 -9.39 21.72 -11.58
C ALA A 464 -10.06 21.36 -12.94
N ASN A 465 -9.63 20.29 -13.60
CA ASN A 465 -10.26 19.75 -14.82
C ASN A 465 -11.04 18.44 -14.56
N ARG A 466 -11.46 18.17 -13.33
CA ARG A 466 -12.20 16.94 -12.98
C ARG A 466 -13.66 17.06 -13.37
N ASP A 467 -14.26 15.89 -13.61
CA ASP A 467 -15.71 15.76 -13.79
C ASP A 467 -16.48 16.26 -12.56
N GLU A 468 -17.66 16.85 -12.80
CA GLU A 468 -18.50 17.48 -11.78
C GLU A 468 -18.94 16.49 -10.70
N ARG A 469 -19.26 15.24 -11.08
CA ARG A 469 -19.71 14.20 -10.13
C ARG A 469 -18.56 13.76 -9.23
N GLN A 470 -17.36 13.59 -9.79
CA GLN A 470 -16.17 13.29 -8.99
C GLN A 470 -15.81 14.42 -8.03
N MET A 471 -16.02 15.67 -8.46
CA MET A 471 -15.84 16.84 -7.61
C MET A 471 -16.86 16.85 -6.46
N LYS A 472 -18.14 16.63 -6.76
CA LYS A 472 -19.22 16.50 -5.76
C LYS A 472 -18.87 15.46 -4.71
N LEU A 473 -18.41 14.27 -5.11
CA LEU A 473 -17.99 13.22 -4.19
C LEU A 473 -16.89 13.70 -3.23
N LYS A 474 -15.84 14.36 -3.74
CA LYS A 474 -14.74 14.87 -2.89
C LYS A 474 -15.21 15.94 -1.90
N VAL A 475 -16.09 16.84 -2.34
CA VAL A 475 -16.67 17.87 -1.47
C VAL A 475 -17.49 17.23 -0.37
N GLN A 476 -18.34 16.26 -0.71
CA GLN A 476 -19.19 15.57 0.25
C GLN A 476 -18.37 14.73 1.23
N LEU A 477 -17.37 13.98 0.76
CA LEU A 477 -16.45 13.27 1.66
C LEU A 477 -15.77 14.20 2.66
N LYS A 478 -15.41 15.42 2.23
CA LYS A 478 -14.84 16.41 3.15
C LYS A 478 -15.85 16.91 4.16
N LYS A 479 -17.07 17.22 3.73
CA LYS A 479 -18.15 17.62 4.64
C LYS A 479 -18.44 16.53 5.66
N TYR A 480 -18.60 15.29 5.21
CA TYR A 480 -18.78 14.14 6.08
C TYR A 480 -17.65 13.98 7.08
N ALA A 481 -16.40 14.06 6.62
CA ALA A 481 -15.25 13.92 7.49
C ALA A 481 -15.19 15.03 8.54
N LEU A 482 -15.54 16.27 8.21
CA LEU A 482 -15.62 17.36 9.18
C LEU A 482 -16.78 17.17 10.16
N PHE A 483 -17.95 16.78 9.66
CA PHE A 483 -19.15 16.55 10.47
C PHE A 483 -18.98 15.41 11.48
N LYS A 484 -18.38 14.30 11.05
CA LYS A 484 -18.10 13.11 11.87
C LYS A 484 -16.73 13.15 12.57
N GLN A 485 -15.97 14.24 12.43
CA GLN A 485 -14.60 14.36 12.96
C GLN A 485 -13.70 13.18 12.56
N LEU A 486 -13.71 12.83 11.27
CA LEU A 486 -12.90 11.73 10.72
C LEU A 486 -11.49 12.20 10.32
N PRO A 487 -10.53 11.26 10.20
CA PRO A 487 -9.14 11.57 9.90
C PRO A 487 -8.93 12.30 8.57
N MET A 488 -8.06 13.31 8.61
CA MET A 488 -7.65 14.09 7.45
C MET A 488 -6.11 14.17 7.35
N THR A 489 -5.61 14.40 6.14
CA THR A 489 -4.17 14.53 5.88
C THR A 489 -3.58 15.78 6.56
N LEU A 490 -2.35 15.67 7.06
CA LEU A 490 -1.59 16.79 7.60
C LEU A 490 -1.21 17.82 6.52
N THR A 491 -1.16 19.08 6.94
CA THR A 491 -0.81 20.24 6.08
C THR A 491 0.38 21.06 6.61
N SER A 492 0.88 20.75 7.81
CA SER A 492 1.98 21.47 8.47
C SER A 492 3.21 20.58 8.60
N ASP A 493 4.35 21.03 8.06
CA ASP A 493 5.62 20.29 8.13
C ASP A 493 6.07 20.18 9.59
N GLU A 494 6.00 21.28 10.34
CA GLU A 494 6.34 21.29 11.77
C GLU A 494 5.43 20.36 12.59
N GLY A 495 4.12 20.37 12.31
CA GLY A 495 3.17 19.47 12.95
C GLY A 495 3.47 18.00 12.62
N PHE A 496 3.82 17.72 11.35
CA PHE A 496 4.30 16.40 10.95
C PHE A 496 5.58 16.01 11.70
N GLN A 497 6.58 16.88 11.79
CA GLN A 497 7.84 16.57 12.47
C GLN A 497 7.62 16.29 13.95
N LEU A 498 6.80 17.10 14.63
CA LEU A 498 6.45 16.91 16.03
C LEU A 498 5.78 15.54 16.26
N LEU A 499 4.77 15.21 15.47
CA LEU A 499 4.10 13.90 15.54
C LEU A 499 5.06 12.76 15.20
N ARG A 500 5.93 12.95 14.19
CA ARG A 500 6.87 11.93 13.74
C ARG A 500 7.94 11.59 14.78
N LYS A 501 8.38 12.57 15.58
CA LYS A 501 9.33 12.37 16.69
C LYS A 501 8.82 11.36 17.72
N GLY A 502 7.52 11.44 18.05
CA GLY A 502 6.88 10.52 18.99
C GLY A 502 6.59 9.12 18.43
N ILE A 503 6.66 8.92 17.11
CA ILE A 503 6.48 7.61 16.48
C ILE A 503 7.81 6.85 16.53
N ILE A 504 8.06 6.17 17.64
CA ILE A 504 9.15 5.20 17.79
C ILE A 504 8.66 3.84 17.28
N GLY A 505 8.55 3.74 15.95
CA GLY A 505 8.41 2.47 15.27
C GLY A 505 9.69 2.23 14.49
N GLY A 506 10.47 1.22 14.88
CA GLY A 506 11.62 0.79 14.09
C GLY A 506 11.20 0.44 12.67
N ILE A 507 12.18 0.24 11.78
CA ILE A 507 11.97 -0.71 10.70
C ILE A 507 11.34 -1.92 11.38
N SER A 508 10.17 -2.36 10.91
CA SER A 508 9.63 -3.68 11.24
C SER A 508 10.64 -4.71 10.71
N ASN A 509 11.81 -4.78 11.34
CA ASN A 509 12.54 -5.99 11.48
C ASN A 509 11.57 -6.80 12.30
N VAL A 510 10.82 -7.66 11.59
CA VAL A 510 10.32 -8.90 12.15
C VAL A 510 11.58 -9.62 12.61
N MET A 511 12.17 -9.18 13.73
CA MET A 511 12.95 -10.06 14.55
C MET A 511 11.96 -11.15 14.89
N HIS A 512 12.37 -12.39 14.68
CA HIS A 512 11.60 -13.55 15.06
C HIS A 512 11.46 -13.57 16.60
N ARG A 513 10.66 -12.65 17.17
CA ARG A 513 10.27 -12.67 18.57
C ARG A 513 9.28 -13.81 18.70
N TYR A 514 9.81 -14.96 19.10
CA TYR A 514 9.05 -16.17 19.33
C TYR A 514 8.67 -16.18 20.81
N ASN A 515 7.42 -15.78 21.08
CA ASN A 515 6.85 -15.85 22.42
C ASN A 515 6.00 -17.12 22.51
N ILE A 516 6.27 -17.94 23.51
CA ILE A 516 5.59 -19.20 23.78
C ILE A 516 4.83 -19.06 25.10
N ALA A 517 3.54 -19.37 25.07
CA ALA A 517 2.72 -19.40 26.26
C ALA A 517 3.26 -20.44 27.26
N GLY A 518 3.48 -20.02 28.51
CA GLY A 518 4.00 -20.83 29.60
C GLY A 518 5.53 -20.88 29.69
N GLU A 519 6.26 -20.42 28.66
CA GLU A 519 7.73 -20.51 28.63
C GLU A 519 8.42 -19.16 28.57
N THR A 520 7.92 -18.22 27.76
CA THR A 520 8.56 -16.91 27.61
C THR A 520 8.26 -16.01 28.81
N ARG A 521 9.30 -15.56 29.51
CA ARG A 521 9.21 -14.58 30.59
C ARG A 521 8.95 -13.17 30.05
N ILE A 522 8.16 -12.40 30.77
CA ILE A 522 7.92 -10.98 30.48
C ILE A 522 9.14 -10.20 30.95
N ASN A 523 9.76 -9.40 30.09
CA ASN A 523 10.91 -8.57 30.46
C ASN A 523 10.53 -7.11 30.66
N HIS A 524 11.36 -6.41 31.42
CA HIS A 524 11.30 -4.96 31.62
C HIS A 524 12.72 -4.38 31.64
N PHE A 525 12.84 -3.07 31.48
CA PHE A 525 14.11 -2.38 31.59
C PHE A 525 14.32 -1.85 33.00
N GLU A 526 15.53 -2.01 33.53
CA GLU A 526 15.96 -1.42 34.80
C GLU A 526 17.24 -0.61 34.57
N PHE A 527 17.24 0.65 35.00
CA PHE A 527 18.39 1.54 35.03
C PHE A 527 19.18 1.31 36.31
N ASP A 528 20.44 0.93 36.12
CA ASP A 528 21.45 0.87 37.15
C ASP A 528 22.06 2.26 37.34
N GLN A 529 21.79 2.87 38.49
CA GLN A 529 22.30 4.20 38.84
C GLN A 529 23.82 4.23 39.03
N GLU A 530 24.42 3.13 39.48
CA GLU A 530 25.86 3.04 39.76
C GLU A 530 26.66 2.94 38.47
N ASN A 531 26.23 2.06 37.56
CA ASN A 531 26.91 1.82 36.29
C ASN A 531 26.39 2.72 35.13
N LYS A 532 25.34 3.51 35.39
CA LYS A 532 24.68 4.39 34.40
C LYS A 532 24.29 3.65 33.11
N CYS A 533 23.79 2.43 33.24
CA CYS A 533 23.39 1.58 32.14
C CYS A 533 21.97 1.03 32.34
N VAL A 534 21.35 0.53 31.27
CA VAL A 534 20.00 -0.04 31.30
C VAL A 534 20.09 -1.53 30.99
N HIS A 535 19.57 -2.35 31.89
CA HIS A 535 19.48 -3.80 31.77
C HIS A 535 18.07 -4.21 31.34
N SER A 536 17.96 -5.25 30.53
CA SER A 536 16.69 -5.95 30.28
C SER A 536 16.61 -7.13 31.23
N ILE A 537 15.63 -7.14 32.13
CA ILE A 537 15.49 -8.15 33.18
C ILE A 537 14.19 -8.91 32.98
N ASP A 538 14.29 -10.23 32.97
CA ASP A 538 13.14 -11.13 32.95
C ASP A 538 12.45 -11.10 34.31
N SER A 539 11.16 -10.79 34.31
CA SER A 539 10.32 -10.95 35.51
C SER A 539 10.03 -12.43 35.77
N ASP A 540 9.47 -12.71 36.95
CA ASP A 540 8.95 -14.04 37.28
C ASP A 540 7.63 -14.37 36.57
N ASN A 541 7.02 -13.37 35.91
CA ASN A 541 5.80 -13.57 35.15
C ASN A 541 6.12 -14.22 33.80
N VAL A 542 5.45 -15.33 33.51
CA VAL A 542 5.46 -15.98 32.20
C VAL A 542 4.26 -15.55 31.38
N ILE A 543 4.45 -15.36 30.09
CA ILE A 543 3.37 -15.09 29.14
C ILE A 543 2.44 -16.32 29.16
N THR A 544 1.18 -16.17 29.59
CA THR A 544 0.25 -17.33 29.66
C THR A 544 -0.62 -17.46 28.41
N HIS A 545 -0.87 -16.36 27.70
CA HIS A 545 -1.72 -16.32 26.51
C HIS A 545 -1.08 -15.38 25.48
N VAL A 546 -0.96 -15.85 24.24
CA VAL A 546 -0.56 -15.01 23.11
C VAL A 546 -1.81 -14.70 22.29
N VAL A 547 -2.42 -13.55 22.54
CA VAL A 547 -3.51 -13.05 21.71
C VAL A 547 -2.85 -12.33 20.54
N GLN A 548 -2.84 -12.95 19.36
CA GLN A 548 -2.27 -12.35 18.16
C GLN A 548 -3.18 -11.20 17.67
N LEU A 549 -3.02 -10.02 18.28
CA LEU A 549 -3.62 -8.76 17.83
C LEU A 549 -2.60 -7.93 17.05
N ASP A 550 -1.61 -8.56 16.43
CA ASP A 550 -0.68 -7.82 15.58
C ASP A 550 -1.26 -7.65 14.17
N PHE A 551 -2.31 -6.83 14.08
CA PHE A 551 -2.64 -6.16 12.84
C PHE A 551 -1.50 -5.20 12.52
N HIS A 552 -0.40 -5.73 11.99
CA HIS A 552 0.68 -4.98 11.37
C HIS A 552 0.13 -4.16 10.19
N SER A 553 -0.52 -3.04 10.53
CA SER A 553 -0.74 -1.81 9.77
C SER A 553 -1.67 -0.79 10.43
N GLN A 554 -2.42 -1.09 11.49
CA GLN A 554 -3.43 -0.18 12.09
C GLN A 554 -3.59 -0.55 13.59
N TYR A 555 -3.80 0.36 14.56
CA TYR A 555 -5.07 1.07 14.86
C TYR A 555 -4.88 2.15 15.93
N PRO A 556 -5.48 3.35 15.74
CA PRO A 556 -6.52 3.81 16.70
C PRO A 556 -7.95 3.93 16.14
N SER A 557 -8.12 3.89 14.81
CA SER A 557 -9.40 3.83 14.04
C SER A 557 -10.67 3.39 14.72
N VAL A 558 -10.79 2.07 14.71
CA VAL A 558 -11.89 1.27 15.24
C VAL A 558 -11.81 1.14 16.75
N MET A 559 -10.73 1.63 17.38
CA MET A 559 -10.68 1.77 18.82
C MET A 559 -11.14 3.16 19.29
N SER A 560 -11.44 4.09 18.38
CA SER A 560 -11.99 5.38 18.79
C SER A 560 -13.39 5.15 19.37
N GLY A 561 -13.60 5.49 20.63
CA GLY A 561 -14.81 5.16 21.38
C GLY A 561 -14.69 3.91 22.26
N GLU A 562 -13.61 3.13 22.14
CA GLU A 562 -13.38 1.94 22.98
C GLU A 562 -12.83 2.34 24.34
N SER A 563 -13.26 1.59 25.37
CA SER A 563 -12.79 1.80 26.73
C SER A 563 -11.35 1.28 26.93
N ASN A 564 -10.52 2.07 27.60
CA ASN A 564 -9.18 1.75 28.02
C ASN A 564 -8.92 2.37 29.41
N ALA A 565 -8.88 1.51 30.44
CA ALA A 565 -8.62 1.91 31.81
C ALA A 565 -7.30 2.68 31.98
N LEU A 566 -6.30 2.42 31.13
CA LEU A 566 -4.99 3.09 31.16
C LEU A 566 -5.00 4.52 30.61
N ASN A 567 -6.12 5.00 30.07
CA ASN A 567 -6.24 6.34 29.50
C ASN A 567 -7.20 7.24 30.31
N PRO A 568 -6.78 7.76 31.49
CA PRO A 568 -7.65 8.59 32.33
C PRO A 568 -7.96 9.98 31.75
N TYR A 569 -7.23 10.42 30.72
CA TYR A 569 -7.29 11.78 30.17
C TYR A 569 -8.47 12.05 29.24
N THR A 570 -9.25 11.02 28.94
CA THR A 570 -10.38 11.11 28.03
C THR A 570 -11.50 10.19 28.50
N ASN A 571 -11.79 10.21 29.81
CA ASN A 571 -12.81 9.37 30.46
C ASN A 571 -12.65 7.87 30.13
N HIS A 572 -11.40 7.38 30.14
CA HIS A 572 -11.07 6.01 29.76
C HIS A 572 -11.53 5.62 28.36
N ILE A 573 -11.72 6.56 27.43
CA ILE A 573 -12.09 6.28 26.03
C ILE A 573 -10.90 6.61 25.13
N ILE A 574 -10.55 5.72 24.21
CA ILE A 574 -9.54 6.03 23.19
C ILE A 574 -10.19 6.92 22.13
N TYR A 575 -9.51 8.00 21.73
CA TYR A 575 -9.97 8.84 20.62
C TYR A 575 -8.94 8.88 19.49
N MET A 576 -9.42 8.94 18.26
CA MET A 576 -8.58 9.20 17.10
C MET A 576 -8.46 10.71 16.82
N PRO A 577 -7.24 11.24 16.57
CA PRO A 577 -7.12 12.59 16.04
C PRO A 577 -7.74 12.70 14.63
N ALA A 578 -8.67 13.64 14.48
CA ALA A 578 -9.35 13.94 13.22
C ALA A 578 -8.49 14.82 12.29
N GLN A 579 -8.14 16.01 12.75
CA GLN A 579 -7.36 16.99 12.00
C GLN A 579 -6.46 17.80 12.93
N LEU A 580 -5.36 18.31 12.37
CA LEU A 580 -4.54 19.29 13.06
C LEU A 580 -5.26 20.65 13.03
N ILE A 581 -5.69 21.14 14.21
CA ILE A 581 -6.44 22.40 14.34
C ILE A 581 -5.49 23.60 14.36
N GLU A 582 -4.48 23.57 15.25
CA GLU A 582 -3.54 24.66 15.43
C GLU A 582 -2.21 24.18 16.02
N LYS A 583 -1.22 25.06 15.98
CA LYS A 583 0.03 24.93 16.72
C LYS A 583 0.07 26.06 17.74
N ILE A 584 0.43 25.73 18.98
CA ILE A 584 0.57 26.70 20.05
C ILE A 584 2.05 26.75 20.43
N ALA A 585 2.64 27.94 20.33
CA ALA A 585 4.02 28.21 20.78
C ALA A 585 4.05 29.07 22.05
N ASP A 586 2.92 29.69 22.40
CA ASP A 586 2.76 30.46 23.61
C ASP A 586 2.77 29.55 24.84
N GLN A 587 3.73 29.78 25.73
CA GLN A 587 3.98 28.88 26.85
C GLN A 587 2.84 28.88 27.86
N ASP A 588 2.23 30.04 28.12
CA ASP A 588 1.16 30.16 29.11
C ASP A 588 -0.10 29.46 28.63
N ARG A 589 -0.45 29.61 27.35
CA ARG A 589 -1.54 28.87 26.72
C ARG A 589 -1.27 27.37 26.68
N CYS A 590 -0.03 26.95 26.41
CA CYS A 590 0.36 25.54 26.50
C CYS A 590 0.17 25.01 27.92
N LYS A 591 0.64 25.72 28.95
CA LYS A 591 0.46 25.34 30.36
C LYS A 591 -1.02 25.26 30.73
N ALA A 592 -1.83 26.24 30.33
CA ALA A 592 -3.26 26.24 30.59
C ALA A 592 -3.95 24.98 30.04
N LEU A 593 -3.61 24.55 28.81
CA LEU A 593 -4.14 23.32 28.21
C LEU A 593 -3.58 22.05 28.88
N ILE A 594 -2.29 22.03 29.20
CA ILE A 594 -1.63 20.88 29.83
C ILE A 594 -2.16 20.64 31.25
N TYR A 595 -2.44 21.72 32.00
CA TYR A 595 -2.91 21.64 33.38
C TYR A 595 -4.43 21.77 33.52
N ASP A 596 -5.19 21.80 32.41
CA ASP A 596 -6.65 21.79 32.45
C ASP A 596 -7.14 20.49 33.11
N THR A 597 -7.79 20.60 34.27
CA THR A 597 -8.28 19.46 35.05
C THR A 597 -9.48 18.80 34.40
N ASN A 598 -10.18 19.48 33.47
CA ASN A 598 -11.32 18.93 32.74
C ASN A 598 -10.96 17.69 31.92
N ARG A 599 -9.69 17.53 31.54
CA ARG A 599 -9.21 16.31 30.87
C ARG A 599 -9.31 15.05 31.74
N PHE A 600 -9.39 15.18 33.06
CA PHE A 600 -9.58 14.05 33.98
C PHE A 600 -11.04 13.90 34.44
N SER A 601 -11.96 14.64 33.83
CA SER A 601 -13.37 14.54 34.17
C SER A 601 -13.93 13.17 33.76
N ASN A 602 -14.84 12.64 34.57
CA ASN A 602 -15.63 11.46 34.22
C ASN A 602 -16.94 11.84 33.49
N ASP A 603 -17.23 13.14 33.33
CA ASP A 603 -18.39 13.65 32.59
C ASP A 603 -18.07 13.73 31.09
N PRO A 604 -18.73 12.93 30.23
CA PRO A 604 -18.55 12.99 28.78
C PRO A 604 -18.82 14.38 28.20
N LEU A 605 -19.79 15.14 28.73
CA LEU A 605 -20.15 16.47 28.21
C LEU A 605 -19.05 17.51 28.41
N VAL A 606 -18.15 17.25 29.36
CA VAL A 606 -16.96 18.07 29.64
C VAL A 606 -15.79 17.58 28.80
N VAL A 607 -15.49 16.28 28.85
CA VAL A 607 -14.33 15.68 28.16
C VAL A 607 -14.45 15.76 26.64
N ASP A 608 -15.65 15.56 26.06
CA ASP A 608 -15.85 15.59 24.60
C ASP A 608 -15.63 17.00 24.00
N LYS A 609 -15.55 18.04 24.83
CA LYS A 609 -15.20 19.41 24.40
C LYS A 609 -13.70 19.66 24.44
N MET A 610 -12.92 18.77 25.05
CA MET A 610 -11.47 18.89 25.12
C MET A 610 -10.82 18.52 23.79
N LEU A 611 -9.71 19.15 23.47
CA LEU A 611 -8.92 18.83 22.28
C LEU A 611 -7.79 17.87 22.63
N ILE A 612 -7.57 16.86 21.79
CA ILE A 612 -6.37 16.04 21.85
C ILE A 612 -5.18 16.88 21.38
N PHE A 613 -4.11 16.90 22.15
CA PHE A 613 -2.89 17.63 21.82
C PHE A 613 -1.64 16.75 21.98
N VAL A 614 -0.57 17.17 21.31
CA VAL A 614 0.78 16.64 21.51
C VAL A 614 1.66 17.80 21.93
N ALA A 615 2.30 17.68 23.09
CA ALA A 615 3.19 18.69 23.65
C ALA A 615 4.63 18.18 23.65
N GLU A 616 5.56 19.01 23.19
CA GLU A 616 7.00 18.79 23.42
C GLU A 616 7.35 19.41 24.77
N ILE A 617 7.56 18.56 25.77
CA ILE A 617 7.97 18.98 27.11
C ILE A 617 9.47 18.73 27.27
N LYS A 618 10.19 19.74 27.77
CA LYS A 618 11.54 19.55 28.30
C LYS A 618 11.41 19.15 29.76
N GLY A 619 11.19 17.85 29.99
CA GLY A 619 11.24 17.28 31.33
C GLY A 619 12.68 16.98 31.73
N HIS A 620 13.01 17.23 32.99
CA HIS A 620 14.12 16.55 33.65
C HIS A 620 13.48 15.42 34.45
N VAL A 621 13.80 14.18 34.10
CA VAL A 621 13.49 13.02 34.95
C VAL A 621 14.68 12.89 35.89
N ASP A 622 14.42 13.04 37.18
CA ASP A 622 15.43 12.76 38.21
C ASP A 622 15.92 11.32 38.05
N GLU A 623 17.23 11.07 38.18
CA GLU A 623 17.80 9.72 38.05
C GLU A 623 17.11 8.70 38.99
N LYS A 624 16.51 9.17 40.10
CA LYS A 624 15.71 8.36 41.03
C LYS A 624 14.38 7.86 40.46
N CYS A 625 13.81 8.58 39.51
CA CYS A 625 12.52 8.25 38.89
C CYS A 625 12.68 7.58 37.52
N LEU A 626 13.91 7.36 37.05
CA LEU A 626 14.16 6.74 35.73
C LEU A 626 13.49 5.37 35.60
N ASN A 627 13.57 4.52 36.62
CA ASN A 627 12.95 3.19 36.60
C ASN A 627 11.41 3.21 36.52
N GLU A 628 10.76 4.34 36.81
CA GLU A 628 9.30 4.49 36.70
C GLU A 628 8.85 4.87 35.28
N VAL A 629 9.79 5.29 34.41
CA VAL A 629 9.48 5.87 33.09
C VAL A 629 10.21 5.22 31.92
N ILE A 630 11.17 4.32 32.15
CA ILE A 630 11.84 3.57 31.09
C ILE A 630 10.95 2.40 30.66
N TYR A 631 10.65 2.31 29.37
CA TYR A 631 9.81 1.27 28.73
C TYR A 631 10.49 0.66 27.52
#